data_AF-A0A524A6J0-F1
#
_entry.id   AF-A0A524A6J0-F1
#
_cell.length_a   1.000
_cell.length_b   1.000
_cell.length_c   1.000
_cell.angle_alpha   90.00
_cell.angle_beta   90.00
_cell.angle_gamma   90.00
#
_symmetry.space_group_name_H-M   'P 1'
#
loop_
_entity.id
_entity.type
_entity.pdbx_description
1 polymer ?
#
loop_
_entity_poly.entity_id
_entity_poly.type
_entity_poly.pdbx_seq_one_letter_code
_entity_poly.pdbx_strand_id
1 'polypeptide(L)'
;MYQRSAYDEAISSGQYQKVTGLSGKYDNVRRLWEDEVMRLFLQPYLQRMVDRKIQRGEGLRILDLGCGSGDGYELLMGVKRADTGLSAHANVAIEPGLLEFYKG
;
A
#
# COMPACT_ATOMS: atom_id res chain seq x y z
N MET A 1 -32.29 12.86 14.27
CA MET A 1 -32.31 11.49 13.74
C MET A 1 -32.18 11.56 12.21
N TYR A 2 -30.97 11.75 11.67
CA TYR A 2 -30.75 12.05 10.24
C TYR A 2 -29.66 11.16 9.61
N GLN A 3 -29.31 10.06 10.28
CA GLN A 3 -28.12 9.27 9.96
C GLN A 3 -28.43 7.97 9.19
N ARG A 4 -29.72 7.62 9.03
CA ARG A 4 -30.14 6.43 8.27
C ARG A 4 -30.32 6.70 6.77
N SER A 5 -30.85 7.86 6.37
CA SER A 5 -31.28 8.01 4.96
C SER A 5 -30.14 7.99 3.95
N ALA A 6 -29.00 8.62 4.26
CA ALA A 6 -27.85 8.61 3.34
C ALA A 6 -27.21 7.22 3.21
N TYR A 7 -27.20 6.43 4.29
CA TYR A 7 -26.64 5.08 4.28
C TYR A 7 -27.56 4.11 3.52
N ASP A 8 -28.86 4.19 3.77
CA ASP A 8 -29.88 3.38 3.08
C ASP A 8 -29.98 3.75 1.58
N GLU A 9 -29.82 5.03 1.23
CA GLU A 9 -29.73 5.50 -0.15
C GLU A 9 -28.46 5.01 -0.86
N ALA A 10 -27.31 5.00 -0.18
CA ALA A 10 -26.06 4.45 -0.73
C ALA A 10 -26.12 2.92 -0.96
N ILE A 11 -26.85 2.19 -0.12
CA ILE A 11 -27.09 0.75 -0.31
C ILE A 11 -28.05 0.50 -1.48
N SER A 12 -29.17 1.23 -1.54
CA SER A 12 -30.20 1.02 -2.57
C SER A 12 -29.81 1.52 -3.97
N SER A 13 -28.98 2.57 -4.05
CA SER A 13 -28.45 3.12 -5.32
C SER A 13 -27.36 2.26 -5.97
N GLY A 14 -26.89 1.19 -5.31
CA GLY A 14 -25.80 0.35 -5.82
C GLY A 14 -24.41 0.98 -5.69
N GLN A 15 -24.27 2.15 -5.05
CA GLN A 15 -22.98 2.81 -4.77
C GLN A 15 -22.05 1.96 -3.87
N TYR A 16 -22.60 0.97 -3.17
CA TYR A 16 -21.86 -0.04 -2.40
C TYR A 16 -21.56 -1.34 -3.17
N GLN A 17 -22.04 -1.50 -4.40
CA GLN A 17 -21.54 -2.60 -5.23
C GLN A 17 -20.06 -2.37 -5.44
N LYS A 18 -19.24 -3.35 -5.08
CA LYS A 18 -17.79 -3.31 -5.31
C LYS A 18 -17.57 -3.40 -6.82
N VAL A 19 -17.66 -2.26 -7.50
CA VAL A 19 -17.36 -2.14 -8.93
C VAL A 19 -15.93 -2.62 -9.11
N THR A 20 -15.77 -3.73 -9.83
CA THR A 20 -14.47 -4.30 -10.16
C THR A 20 -13.89 -3.56 -11.37
N GLY A 21 -12.58 -3.36 -11.38
CA GLY A 21 -11.93 -2.55 -12.41
C GLY A 21 -10.54 -2.08 -12.00
N LEU A 22 -9.96 -1.17 -12.78
CA LEU A 22 -8.63 -0.58 -12.52
C LEU A 22 -8.70 0.78 -11.81
N SER A 23 -9.89 1.22 -11.39
CA SER A 23 -10.11 2.55 -10.81
C SER A 23 -11.11 2.52 -9.66
N GLY A 24 -10.95 3.47 -8.73
CA GLY A 24 -11.85 3.65 -7.58
C GLY A 24 -11.39 2.90 -6.33
N LYS A 25 -12.11 3.09 -5.22
CA LYS A 25 -11.71 2.58 -3.89
C LYS A 25 -11.53 1.05 -3.82
N TYR A 26 -12.19 0.32 -4.69
CA TYR A 26 -12.22 -1.14 -4.72
C TYR A 26 -11.61 -1.72 -6.00
N ASP A 27 -10.68 -0.98 -6.62
CA ASP A 27 -9.97 -1.47 -7.80
C ASP A 27 -9.19 -2.76 -7.51
N ASN A 28 -8.88 -3.48 -8.58
CA ASN A 28 -8.28 -4.80 -8.51
C ASN A 28 -6.82 -4.76 -8.06
N VAL A 29 -6.08 -3.67 -8.31
CA VAL A 29 -4.69 -3.53 -7.87
C VAL A 29 -4.67 -3.40 -6.35
N ARG A 30 -5.44 -2.48 -5.80
CA ARG A 30 -5.53 -2.26 -4.35
C ARG A 30 -6.01 -3.48 -3.58
N ARG A 31 -6.92 -4.26 -4.16
CA ARG A 31 -7.52 -5.42 -3.48
C ARG A 31 -6.72 -6.71 -3.61
N LEU A 32 -5.99 -6.89 -4.71
CA LEU A 32 -5.34 -8.17 -5.04
C LEU A 32 -3.81 -8.10 -5.05
N TRP A 33 -3.23 -6.90 -5.05
CA TRP A 33 -1.78 -6.69 -5.19
C TRP A 33 -1.18 -5.84 -4.07
N GLU A 34 -1.92 -4.89 -3.50
CA GLU A 34 -1.41 -4.01 -2.43
C GLU A 34 -1.71 -4.56 -1.03
N ASP A 35 -1.24 -5.79 -0.76
CA ASP A 35 -1.41 -6.48 0.52
C ASP A 35 -0.08 -6.89 1.19
N GLU A 36 -0.16 -7.29 2.46
CA GLU A 36 1.04 -7.66 3.23
C GLU A 36 1.79 -8.86 2.67
N VAL A 37 1.10 -9.76 1.94
CA VAL A 37 1.73 -10.91 1.30
C VAL A 37 2.61 -10.42 0.16
N MET A 38 2.12 -9.49 -0.66
CA MET A 38 2.93 -8.88 -1.72
C MET A 38 4.21 -8.24 -1.17
N ARG A 39 4.11 -7.54 -0.03
CA ARG A 39 5.29 -6.97 0.64
C ARG A 39 6.35 -8.02 0.98
N LEU A 40 5.94 -9.16 1.55
CA LEU A 40 6.85 -10.28 1.84
C LEU A 40 7.51 -10.83 0.58
N PHE A 41 6.77 -10.90 -0.52
CA PHE A 41 7.31 -11.32 -1.81
C PHE A 41 8.30 -10.31 -2.40
N LEU A 42 8.07 -9.01 -2.24
CA LEU A 42 8.95 -7.96 -2.77
C LEU A 42 10.26 -7.81 -1.98
N GLN A 43 10.20 -8.00 -0.66
CA GLN A 43 11.33 -7.77 0.26
C GLN A 43 12.67 -8.38 -0.19
N PRO A 44 12.79 -9.68 -0.53
CA PRO A 44 14.09 -10.25 -0.92
C PRO A 44 14.68 -9.64 -2.19
N TYR A 45 13.83 -9.13 -3.09
CA TYR A 45 14.29 -8.49 -4.33
C TYR A 45 14.75 -7.05 -4.10
N LEU A 46 14.12 -6.35 -3.16
CA LEU A 46 14.51 -5.00 -2.75
C LEU A 46 15.76 -5.01 -1.87
N GLN A 47 15.97 -6.06 -1.06
CA GLN A 47 17.04 -6.12 -0.07
C GLN A 47 18.43 -5.89 -0.65
N ARG A 48 18.75 -6.50 -1.81
CA ARG A 48 20.06 -6.30 -2.46
C ARG A 48 20.32 -4.85 -2.84
N MET A 49 19.29 -4.11 -3.23
CA MET A 49 19.39 -2.69 -3.57
C MET A 49 19.50 -1.84 -2.31
N VAL A 50 18.70 -2.14 -1.29
CA VAL A 50 18.73 -1.52 0.05
C VAL A 50 20.14 -1.63 0.64
N ASP A 51 20.71 -2.83 0.71
CA ASP A 51 22.03 -3.08 1.30
C ASP A 51 23.13 -2.29 0.59
N ARG A 52 23.07 -2.24 -0.75
CA ARG A 52 24.02 -1.47 -1.56
C ARG A 52 23.97 0.02 -1.27
N LYS A 53 22.77 0.56 -1.05
CA LYS A 53 22.56 1.98 -0.72
C LYS A 53 23.08 2.31 0.67
N ILE A 54 22.77 1.45 1.65
CA ILE A 54 23.31 1.55 3.02
C ILE A 54 24.85 1.54 3.01
N GLN A 55 25.47 0.58 2.32
CA GLN A 55 26.93 0.46 2.23
C GLN A 55 27.61 1.70 1.64
N ARG A 56 26.89 2.47 0.82
CA ARG A 56 27.39 3.69 0.18
C ARG A 56 27.00 4.97 0.92
N GLY A 57 26.22 4.87 2.00
CA GLY A 57 25.64 6.04 2.68
C GLY A 57 24.67 6.83 1.78
N GLU A 58 24.07 6.16 0.79
CA GLU A 58 23.11 6.77 -0.13
C GLU A 58 21.67 6.45 0.30
N GLY A 59 20.76 7.38 0.06
CA GLY A 59 19.34 7.10 0.24
C GLY A 59 18.70 6.39 -0.97
N LEU A 60 17.52 5.83 -0.72
CA LEU A 60 16.66 5.25 -1.75
C LEU A 60 15.80 6.32 -2.38
N ARG A 61 15.69 6.27 -3.71
CA ARG A 61 14.85 7.15 -4.50
C ARG A 61 13.89 6.30 -5.31
N ILE A 62 12.59 6.54 -5.16
CA ILE A 62 11.52 5.72 -5.73
C ILE A 62 10.69 6.59 -6.67
N LEU A 63 10.44 6.07 -7.87
CA LEU A 63 9.48 6.60 -8.83
C LEU A 63 8.35 5.56 -8.97
N ASP A 64 7.14 5.93 -8.60
CA ASP A 64 5.96 5.07 -8.62
C ASP A 64 5.02 5.50 -9.75
N LEU A 65 4.98 4.70 -10.82
CA LEU A 65 4.20 5.00 -12.01
C LEU A 65 2.80 4.40 -11.87
N GLY A 66 1.80 5.27 -11.79
CA GLY A 66 0.43 4.82 -11.53
C GLY A 66 0.16 4.58 -10.05
N CYS A 67 0.80 5.36 -9.17
CA CYS A 67 0.73 5.22 -7.71
C CYS A 67 -0.69 5.35 -7.12
N GLY A 68 -1.67 5.81 -7.91
CA GLY A 68 -3.04 5.98 -7.48
C GLY A 68 -3.14 6.86 -6.23
N SER A 69 -3.76 6.33 -5.17
CA SER A 69 -3.89 7.02 -3.88
C SER A 69 -2.68 6.89 -2.95
N GLY A 70 -1.57 6.27 -3.40
CA GLY A 70 -0.36 6.08 -2.60
C GLY A 70 -0.35 4.81 -1.74
N ASP A 71 -1.21 3.83 -2.02
CA ASP A 71 -1.26 2.58 -1.24
C ASP A 71 0.01 1.73 -1.41
N GLY A 72 0.60 1.71 -2.62
CA GLY A 72 1.91 1.11 -2.86
C GLY A 72 3.04 1.74 -2.02
N TYR A 73 2.97 3.05 -1.73
CA TYR A 73 3.91 3.70 -0.82
C TYR A 73 3.74 3.17 0.61
N GLU A 74 2.51 3.16 1.13
CA GLU A 74 2.20 2.64 2.47
C GLU A 74 2.62 1.17 2.62
N LEU A 75 2.43 0.38 1.56
CA LEU A 75 2.88 -1.00 1.46
C LEU A 75 4.40 -1.12 1.65
N LEU A 76 5.19 -0.34 0.92
CA LEU A 76 6.66 -0.38 0.99
C LEU A 76 7.20 0.11 2.34
N MET A 77 6.60 1.16 2.88
CA MET A 77 7.06 1.81 4.12
C MET A 77 6.60 1.09 5.39
N GLY A 78 5.76 0.06 5.28
CA GLY A 78 5.30 -0.73 6.42
C GLY A 78 4.33 0.00 7.35
N VAL A 79 3.69 1.08 6.87
CA VAL A 79 2.68 1.83 7.62
C VAL A 79 1.40 0.99 7.64
N LYS A 80 1.11 0.37 8.78
CA LYS A 80 0.09 -0.68 8.95
C LYS A 80 -1.31 -0.26 8.46
N ARG A 81 -2.00 -1.20 7.79
CA ARG A 81 -3.42 -1.49 8.10
C ARG A 81 -3.42 -2.51 9.24
N ALA A 82 -3.86 -2.09 10.43
CA ALA A 82 -4.07 -3.01 11.54
C ALA A 82 -5.15 -4.03 11.12
N ASP A 83 -4.83 -5.33 11.19
CA ASP A 83 -5.75 -6.48 11.44
C ASP A 83 -5.41 -7.80 10.71
N THR A 84 -4.23 -7.97 10.10
CA THR A 84 -3.84 -9.26 9.50
C THR A 84 -2.77 -9.99 10.31
N GLY A 85 -3.10 -11.21 10.77
CA GLY A 85 -2.35 -12.02 11.73
C GLY A 85 -1.02 -12.62 11.25
N LEU A 86 -0.22 -11.88 10.49
CA LEU A 86 1.17 -12.22 10.20
C LEU A 86 2.07 -11.50 11.23
N SER A 87 2.91 -12.26 11.92
CA SER A 87 3.60 -11.86 13.16
C SER A 87 4.22 -10.46 13.16
N ALA A 88 4.16 -9.79 14.31
CA ALA A 88 4.61 -8.42 14.59
C ALA A 88 6.11 -8.12 14.43
N HIS A 89 6.89 -9.05 13.86
CA HIS A 89 8.33 -8.88 13.68
C HIS A 89 8.63 -8.39 12.26
N ALA A 90 8.84 -7.08 12.15
CA ALA A 90 9.60 -6.43 11.08
C ALA A 90 9.15 -6.73 9.63
N ASN A 91 7.89 -6.41 9.32
CA ASN A 91 7.41 -6.37 7.93
C ASN A 91 7.55 -4.97 7.32
N VAL A 92 8.75 -4.38 7.38
CA VAL A 92 9.08 -3.13 6.68
C VAL A 92 9.93 -3.51 5.47
N ALA A 93 9.46 -3.20 4.26
CA ALA A 93 10.25 -3.47 3.05
C ALA A 93 11.35 -2.40 2.87
N ILE A 94 11.07 -1.15 3.24
CA ILE A 94 12.01 -0.03 3.21
C ILE A 94 11.85 0.78 4.49
N GLU A 95 12.92 0.84 5.28
CA GLU A 95 12.95 1.65 6.51
C GLU A 95 12.77 3.14 6.20
N PRO A 96 11.92 3.89 6.92
CA PRO A 96 11.67 5.32 6.69
C PRO A 96 12.93 6.19 6.61
N GLY A 97 13.95 5.89 7.44
CA GLY A 97 15.21 6.65 7.45
C GLY A 97 16.08 6.45 6.20
N LEU A 98 15.80 5.45 5.37
CA LEU A 98 16.54 5.19 4.14
C LEU A 98 15.93 5.90 2.92
N LEU A 99 14.67 6.33 3.01
CA LEU A 99 13.99 7.01 1.91
C LEU A 99 14.50 8.45 1.77
N GLU A 100 15.21 8.73 0.67
CA GLU A 100 15.64 10.09 0.31
C GLU A 100 14.57 10.82 -0.49
N PHE A 101 13.90 10.12 -1.40
CA PHE A 101 12.90 10.73 -2.27
C PHE A 101 11.87 9.72 -2.78
N TYR A 102 10.59 10.08 -2.75
CA TYR A 102 9.52 9.34 -3.40
C TYR A 102 8.74 10.26 -4.35
N LYS A 103 8.49 9.80 -5.57
CA LYS A 103 7.66 10.49 -6.56
C LYS A 103 6.59 9.54 -7.10
N GLY A 104 5.34 9.83 -6.75
CA GLY A 104 4.13 9.32 -7.41
C GLY A 104 3.55 10.32 -8.40
#